data_AF-A0AAD0IXW0-F1
#
_entry.id   AF-A0AAD0IXW0-F1
#
_cell.length_a   1.000
_cell.length_b   1.000
_cell.length_c   1.000
_cell.angle_alpha   90.00
_cell.angle_beta   90.00
_cell.angle_gamma   90.00
#
_symmetry.space_group_name_H-M   'P 1'
#
loop_
_entity.id
_entity.type
_entity.pdbx_description
1 polymer ?
#
loop_
_entity_poly.entity_id
_entity_poly.type
_entity_poly.pdbx_seq_one_letter_code
_entity_poly.pdbx_strand_id
1 'polypeptide(L)' 'MLLSIRIEADDLALVRRRLHQAVGAALNFYTAALDHHTGCACIEFEVPRSQASRAILSILRVLPAAEFGTIRLLQH' A
#
# COMPACT_ATOMS: atom_id res chain seq x y z
N MET A 1 0.73 -11.54 -3.81
CA MET A 1 -0.41 -11.22 -2.91
C MET A 1 -0.66 -9.74 -3.03
N LEU A 2 -1.90 -9.35 -3.29
CA LEU A 2 -2.29 -7.96 -3.46
C LEU A 2 -2.77 -7.38 -2.14
N LEU A 3 -2.15 -6.29 -1.73
CA LEU A 3 -2.51 -5.48 -0.59
C LEU A 3 -3.05 -4.15 -1.12
N SER A 4 -4.14 -3.67 -0.52
CA SER A 4 -4.71 -2.37 -0.83
C SER A 4 -4.78 -1.55 0.44
N ILE A 5 -4.34 -0.29 0.41
CA ILE A 5 -4.49 0.64 1.54
C ILE A 5 -5.15 1.93 1.08
N ARG A 6 -5.94 2.53 1.96
CA ARG A 6 -6.51 3.87 1.79
C ARG A 6 -5.77 4.87 2.67
N ILE A 7 -5.52 6.05 2.11
CA ILE A 7 -4.86 7.20 2.73
C ILE A 7 -5.54 8.50 2.29
N GLU A 8 -5.29 9.61 2.98
CA GLU A 8 -5.66 10.95 2.50
C GLU A 8 -4.91 11.30 1.20
N ALA A 9 -5.59 11.93 0.24
CA ALA A 9 -5.06 12.17 -1.10
C ALA A 9 -3.95 13.23 -1.16
N ASP A 10 -3.96 14.22 -0.27
CA ASP A 10 -3.03 15.36 -0.26
C ASP A 10 -1.55 14.93 -0.10
N ASP A 11 -1.31 13.74 0.47
CA ASP A 11 0.02 13.22 0.77
C ASP A 11 0.51 12.12 -0.18
N LEU A 12 -0.13 11.92 -1.33
CA LEU A 12 0.14 10.75 -2.19
C LEU A 12 1.63 10.61 -2.58
N ALA A 13 2.33 11.70 -2.91
CA ALA A 13 3.74 11.67 -3.27
C ALA A 13 4.66 11.38 -2.07
N LEU A 14 4.29 11.83 -0.87
CA LEU A 14 5.00 11.54 0.36
C LEU A 14 4.82 10.07 0.75
N VAL A 15 3.58 9.59 0.69
CA VAL A 15 3.23 8.20 0.98
C VAL A 15 3.94 7.25 0.01
N ARG A 16 3.97 7.57 -1.28
CA ARG A 16 4.68 6.77 -2.28
C ARG A 16 6.16 6.61 -1.93
N ARG A 17 6.84 7.70 -1.54
CA ARG A 17 8.25 7.66 -1.14
C ARG A 17 8.47 6.82 0.12
N ARG A 18 7.61 7.00 1.11
CA ARG A 18 7.64 6.24 2.37
C ARG A 18 7.44 4.73 2.15
N LEU A 19 6.48 4.35 1.32
CA LEU A 19 6.25 2.95 0.94
C LEU A 19 7.46 2.37 0.20
N HIS A 20 8.02 3.10 -0.76
CA HIS A 20 9.19 2.64 -1.49
C HIS A 20 10.40 2.42 -0.57
N GLN A 21 10.62 3.28 0.41
CA GLN A 21 11.70 3.08 1.40
C GLN A 21 11.44 1.89 2.33
N ALA A 22 10.19 1.69 2.76
CA ALA A 22 9.85 0.65 3.72
C ALA A 22 9.79 -0.75 3.11
N VAL A 23 9.22 -0.86 1.90
CA VAL A 23 8.89 -2.16 1.27
C VAL A 23 9.32 -2.25 -0.20
N GLY A 24 10.07 -1.27 -0.73
CA GLY A 24 10.53 -1.22 -2.14
C GLY A 24 11.23 -2.48 -2.63
N ALA A 25 12.03 -3.13 -1.79
CA ALA A 25 12.72 -4.37 -2.15
C ALA A 25 11.78 -5.60 -2.26
N ALA A 26 10.54 -5.49 -1.77
CA ALA A 26 9.52 -6.54 -1.80
C ALA A 26 8.35 -6.22 -2.75
N LEU A 27 8.36 -5.04 -3.39
CA LEU A 27 7.30 -4.55 -4.27
C LEU A 27 7.52 -5.04 -5.71
N ASN A 28 6.53 -5.73 -6.27
CA ASN A 28 6.54 -6.09 -7.71
C ASN A 28 5.86 -5.01 -8.57
N PHE A 29 4.69 -4.52 -8.16
CA PHE A 29 3.92 -3.46 -8.85
C PHE A 29 3.19 -2.58 -7.83
N TYR A 30 2.97 -1.30 -8.17
CA TYR A 30 2.09 -0.41 -7.42
C TYR A 30 1.16 0.36 -8.37
N THR A 31 -0.11 0.49 -7.99
CA THR A 31 -1.11 1.31 -8.67
C THR A 31 -1.74 2.23 -7.64
N ALA A 32 -1.79 3.53 -7.92
CA ALA A 32 -2.48 4.50 -7.06
C ALA A 32 -3.71 5.03 -7.80
N ALA A 33 -4.89 4.85 -7.20
CA ALA A 33 -6.15 5.41 -7.67
C ALA A 33 -6.58 6.51 -6.71
N LEU A 34 -6.73 7.73 -7.22
CA LEU A 34 -7.27 8.86 -6.47
C LEU A 34 -8.79 8.84 -6.56
N ASP A 35 -9.44 8.82 -5.41
CA ASP A 35 -10.89 9.02 -5.31
C ASP A 35 -11.15 10.48 -4.91
N HIS A 36 -11.44 11.31 -5.92
CA HIS A 36 -11.74 12.73 -5.74
C HIS A 36 -13.08 12.99 -5.02
N HIS A 37 -13.94 11.98 -4.86
CA HIS A 37 -15.22 12.14 -4.19
C HIS A 37 -15.08 11.99 -2.67
N THR A 38 -14.11 11.20 -2.21
CA THR A 38 -13.83 10.96 -0.78
C THR A 38 -12.58 11.68 -0.27
N GLY A 39 -11.81 12.34 -1.16
CA GLY A 39 -10.54 12.96 -0.79
C GLY A 39 -9.45 11.94 -0.44
N CYS A 40 -9.66 10.67 -0.75
CA CYS A 40 -8.77 9.58 -0.39
C CYS A 40 -8.04 9.03 -1.62
N ALA A 41 -6.82 8.51 -1.42
CA ALA A 41 -6.13 7.70 -2.40
C ALA A 41 -6.11 6.22 -1.96
N CYS A 42 -6.47 5.33 -2.88
CA CYS A 42 -6.27 3.90 -2.75
C CYS A 42 -4.96 3.51 -3.42
N ILE A 43 -4.08 2.83 -2.69
CA ILE A 43 -2.83 2.29 -3.22
C ILE A 43 -2.91 0.78 -3.19
N GLU A 44 -2.83 0.15 -4.35
CA GLU A 44 -2.72 -1.29 -4.49
C GLU A 44 -1.27 -1.68 -4.79
N PHE A 45 -0.78 -2.74 -4.16
CA PHE A 45 0.57 -3.22 -4.38
C PHE A 45 0.69 -4.72 -4.17
N GLU A 46 1.56 -5.33 -4.98
CA GLU A 46 1.84 -6.75 -4.91
C GLU A 46 3.11 -7.03 -4.13
N VAL A 47 3.01 -7.98 -3.19
CA VAL A 47 4.13 -8.54 -2.44
C VAL A 47 4.12 -10.07 -2.47
N PRO A 48 5.30 -10.73 -2.39
CA PRO A 48 5.39 -12.17 -2.18
C PRO A 48 4.65 -12.59 -0.90
N ARG A 49 3.96 -13.74 -0.93
CA ARG A 49 3.20 -14.22 0.24
C ARG A 49 4.06 -14.35 1.50
N SER A 50 5.31 -14.79 1.34
CA SER A 50 6.28 -14.90 2.44
C SER A 50 6.65 -13.56 3.09
N GLN A 51 6.46 -12.44 2.38
CA GLN A 51 6.79 -11.09 2.85
C GLN A 51 5.57 -10.30 3.31
N ALA A 52 4.35 -10.84 3.15
CA ALA A 52 3.09 -10.13 3.42
C ALA A 52 3.03 -9.54 4.84
N SER A 53 3.28 -10.34 5.87
CA SER A 53 3.22 -9.90 7.27
C SER A 53 4.25 -8.80 7.57
N ARG A 54 5.46 -8.95 7.03
CA ARG A 54 6.53 -7.95 7.18
C ARG A 54 6.19 -6.64 6.47
N ALA A 55 5.58 -6.72 5.29
CA ALA A 55 5.13 -5.55 4.54
C ALA A 55 4.03 -4.79 5.31
N ILE A 56 3.01 -5.50 5.80
CA ILE A 56 1.91 -4.90 6.59
C ILE A 56 2.44 -4.17 7.82
N LEU A 57 3.30 -4.81 8.61
CA LEU A 57 3.88 -4.19 9.81
C LEU A 57 4.74 -2.98 9.49
N SER A 58 5.49 -3.02 8.38
CA SER A 58 6.31 -1.90 7.93
C SER A 58 5.44 -0.72 7.49
N ILE A 59 4.32 -1.01 6.83
CA ILE A 59 3.34 0.00 6.40
C ILE A 59 2.67 0.65 7.62
N LEU A 60 2.15 -0.13 8.57
CA LEU A 60 1.54 0.41 9.79
C LEU A 60 2.49 1.29 10.60
N ARG A 61 3.80 0.98 10.58
CA ARG A 61 4.80 1.80 11.26
C ARG A 61 4.98 3.17 10.61
N VAL A 62 4.90 3.23 9.28
CA VAL A 62 5.22 4.43 8.51
C VAL A 62 3.97 5.26 8.18
N LEU A 63 2.82 4.58 8.12
CA LEU A 63 1.48 5.10 7.85
C LEU A 63 0.51 4.51 8.90
N PRO A 64 0.55 4.99 10.14
CA PRO A 64 -0.28 4.43 11.23
C PRO A 64 -1.79 4.63 11.00
N ALA A 65 -2.17 5.61 10.20
CA ALA A 65 -3.57 5.85 9.80
C ALA A 65 -3.98 5.12 8.52
N ALA A 66 -3.12 4.27 7.93
CA ALA A 66 -3.48 3.53 6.72
C ALA A 66 -4.56 2.49 7.01
N GLU A 67 -5.66 2.57 6.28
CA GLU A 67 -6.74 1.59 6.34
C GLU A 67 -6.48 0.49 5.30
N PHE A 68 -6.32 -0.75 5.74
CA PHE A 68 -6.14 -1.88 4.82
C PHE A 68 -7.48 -2.32 4.25
N GLY A 69 -7.57 -2.36 2.92
CA GLY A 69 -8.67 -2.98 2.19
C GLY A 69 -8.53 -4.51 2.12
N THR A 70 -9.43 -5.13 1.36
CA THR A 70 -9.44 -6.59 1.17
C THR A 70 -8.13 -7.10 0.59
N ILE A 71 -7.48 -8.01 1.31
CA ILE A 71 -6.25 -8.67 0.87
C ILE A 71 -6.59 -9.79 -0.11
N ARG A 72 -5.98 -9.77 -1.30
CA ARG A 72 -6.24 -10.77 -2.35
C ARG A 72 -5.01 -11.65 -2.60
N LEU A 73 -5.21 -12.97 -2.68
CA LEU A 73 -4.17 -13.87 -3.19
C LEU A 73 -4.19 -13.82 -4.71
N LEU A 74 -3.05 -13.48 -5.31
CA LEU A 74 -2.88 -13.52 -6.75
C LEU A 74 -2.41 -14.91 -7.12
N GLN A 75 -3.15 -15.58 -8.00
CA GLN A 75 -2.76 -16.85 -8.61
C GLN A 75 -2.00 -16.49 -9.89
N HIS A 76 -0.66 -16.44 -9.80
CA HIS A 76 0.21 -16.36 -10.97
C HIS A 76 0.66 -17.78 -11.36
#